data_AF-A0A2M7TB42-F1
#
_entry.id   AF-A0A2M7TB42-F1
#
_cell.length_a   1.000
_cell.length_b   1.000
_cell.length_c   1.000
_cell.angle_alpha   90.00
_cell.angle_beta   90.00
_cell.angle_gamma   90.00
#
_symmetry.space_group_name_H-M   'P 1'
#
loop_
_entity.id
_entity.type
_entity.pdbx_description
1 polymer ?
#
loop_
_entity_poly.entity_id
_entity_poly.type
_entity_poly.pdbx_seq_one_letter_code
_entity_poly.pdbx_strand_id
1 'polypeptide(L)'
;MCRLFGAISDSPVDIKNPVLEGVKPFIELSYKHHDGWGIGSIDCLPGGRNIRIVKAPHPAYRDALFSETVEQLRSPLVIVHLRDAKYGDISIQNTHPFYSKGWIFAHNGAMERYKEIEAELPGVKFKGETDSERYFP
;
A
#
# COMPACT_ATOMS: atom_id res chain seq x y z
N MET A 1 -10.51 1.72 10.53
CA MET A 1 -10.30 2.37 9.21
C MET A 1 -8.82 2.59 9.00
N CYS A 2 -8.27 2.15 7.86
CA CYS A 2 -6.86 2.25 7.49
C CYS A 2 -6.32 3.69 7.45
N ARG A 3 -5.02 3.83 7.16
CA ARG A 3 -4.37 5.11 6.86
C ARG A 3 -3.56 5.02 5.59
N LEU A 4 -3.57 6.11 4.84
CA LEU A 4 -2.90 6.21 3.54
C LEU A 4 -2.08 7.50 3.50
N PHE A 5 -0.85 7.39 3.04
CA PHE A 5 0.04 8.51 2.71
C PHE A 5 0.50 8.34 1.27
N GLY A 6 0.55 9.42 0.50
CA GLY A 6 1.02 9.39 -0.87
C GLY A 6 1.79 10.66 -1.21
N ALA A 7 2.81 10.52 -2.05
CA ALA A 7 3.62 11.63 -2.54
C ALA A 7 3.85 11.48 -4.04
N ILE A 8 3.72 12.60 -4.75
CA ILE A 8 4.05 12.73 -6.18
C ILE A 8 4.95 13.96 -6.35
N SER A 9 5.98 13.82 -7.17
CA SER A 9 6.97 14.87 -7.45
C SER A 9 7.53 14.71 -8.86
N ASP A 10 8.12 15.79 -9.39
CA ASP A 10 8.85 15.79 -10.67
C ASP A 10 10.26 15.16 -10.56
N SER A 11 10.74 15.01 -9.33
CA SER A 11 12.07 14.52 -8.98
C SER A 11 11.97 13.57 -7.77
N PRO A 12 12.90 12.59 -7.64
CA PRO A 12 12.86 11.65 -6.51
C PRO A 12 12.89 12.36 -5.17
N VAL A 13 11.90 12.10 -4.32
CA VAL A 13 11.82 12.68 -2.97
C VAL A 13 12.19 11.63 -1.95
N ASP A 14 13.00 12.02 -0.98
CA ASP A 14 13.22 11.26 0.24
C ASP A 14 11.99 11.41 1.12
N ILE A 15 11.32 10.32 1.51
CA ILE A 15 10.12 10.41 2.34
C ILE A 15 10.42 11.01 3.74
N LYS A 16 11.69 11.03 4.16
CA LYS A 16 12.13 11.75 5.37
C LYS A 16 12.32 13.26 5.15
N ASN A 17 12.13 13.76 3.93
CA ASN A 17 12.27 15.18 3.63
C ASN A 17 11.37 15.97 4.59
N PRO A 18 11.92 16.94 5.34
CA PRO A 18 11.15 17.75 6.28
C PRO A 18 9.95 18.45 5.64
N VAL A 19 9.95 18.72 4.32
CA VAL A 19 8.78 19.24 3.59
C VAL A 19 7.59 18.27 3.64
N LEU A 20 7.84 16.97 3.81
CA LEU A 20 6.86 15.90 4.02
C LEU A 20 6.63 15.66 5.53
N GLU A 21 6.34 16.74 6.30
CA GLU A 21 6.17 16.73 7.77
C GLU A 21 5.23 15.63 8.30
N GLY A 22 4.36 15.07 7.47
CA GLY A 22 3.37 14.06 7.84
C GLY A 22 3.89 12.64 8.09
N VAL A 23 5.13 12.29 7.72
CA VAL A 23 5.57 10.87 7.71
C VAL A 23 5.79 10.31 9.11
N LYS A 24 6.43 11.05 10.01
CA LYS A 24 6.62 10.58 11.40
C LYS A 24 5.28 10.41 12.14
N PRO A 25 4.38 11.41 12.19
CA PRO A 25 3.06 11.24 12.77
C PRO A 25 2.26 10.11 12.11
N PHE A 26 2.44 9.89 10.80
CA PHE A 26 1.78 8.80 10.09
C PHE A 26 2.24 7.42 10.58
N ILE A 27 3.53 7.23 10.84
CA ILE A 27 4.08 5.96 11.37
C ILE A 27 3.50 5.65 12.76
N GLU A 28 3.31 6.67 13.60
CA GLU A 28 2.69 6.50 14.93
C GLU A 28 1.25 6.00 14.84
N LEU A 29 0.55 6.23 13.72
CA LEU A 29 -0.79 5.65 13.53
C LEU A 29 -0.76 4.12 13.47
N SER A 30 0.39 3.49 13.19
CA SER A 30 0.51 2.02 13.16
C SER A 30 0.35 1.35 14.53
N TYR A 31 0.42 2.10 15.64
CA TYR A 31 0.01 1.60 16.95
C TYR A 31 -1.48 1.20 16.99
N LYS A 32 -2.32 1.88 16.20
CA LYS A 32 -3.74 1.57 16.06
C LYS A 32 -4.02 0.71 14.82
N HIS A 33 -3.35 1.00 13.70
CA HIS A 33 -3.52 0.28 12.42
C HIS A 33 -2.43 -0.78 12.28
N HIS A 34 -2.67 -1.93 12.91
CA HIS A 34 -1.65 -2.90 13.25
C HIS A 34 -1.75 -4.22 12.47
N ASP A 35 -2.71 -4.33 11.55
CA ASP A 35 -2.99 -5.56 10.78
C ASP A 35 -2.17 -5.70 9.50
N GLY A 36 -1.21 -4.79 9.30
CA GLY A 36 -0.28 -4.81 8.18
C GLY A 36 0.14 -3.43 7.72
N TRP A 37 1.16 -3.41 6.87
CA TRP A 37 1.63 -2.21 6.19
C TRP A 37 2.12 -2.55 4.79
N GLY A 38 2.16 -1.53 3.93
CA GLY A 38 2.84 -1.66 2.65
C GLY A 38 3.28 -0.32 2.07
N ILE A 39 4.35 -0.39 1.29
CA ILE A 39 4.96 0.73 0.58
C ILE A 39 5.05 0.33 -0.90
N GLY A 40 4.50 1.16 -1.76
CA GLY A 40 4.66 1.06 -3.21
C GLY A 40 5.39 2.29 -3.74
N SER A 41 6.34 2.10 -4.65
CA SER A 41 7.07 3.20 -5.28
C SER A 41 7.28 2.96 -6.77
N ILE A 42 7.34 4.05 -7.55
CA ILE A 42 7.54 4.02 -9.00
C ILE A 42 8.61 5.02 -9.40
N ASP A 43 9.70 4.52 -9.97
CA ASP A 43 10.75 5.34 -10.58
C ASP A 43 10.59 5.35 -12.10
N CYS A 44 10.60 6.55 -12.68
CA CYS A 44 10.63 6.74 -14.12
C CYS A 44 12.09 6.80 -14.59
N LEU A 45 12.56 5.76 -15.26
CA LEU A 45 13.93 5.64 -15.75
C LEU A 45 13.97 5.67 -17.29
N PRO A 46 15.09 6.09 -17.91
CA PRO A 46 15.29 5.86 -19.34
C PRO A 46 15.19 4.35 -19.64
N GLY A 47 14.13 3.92 -20.33
CA GLY A 47 13.86 2.51 -20.64
C GLY A 47 12.64 1.89 -19.95
N GLY A 48 11.96 2.60 -19.03
CA GLY A 48 10.70 2.12 -18.46
C GLY A 48 10.41 2.62 -17.05
N ARG A 49 9.40 2.01 -16.42
CA ARG A 49 9.06 2.26 -15.02
C ARG A 49 9.61 1.12 -14.16
N ASN A 50 10.35 1.46 -13.12
CA ASN A 50 10.73 0.52 -12.07
C ASN A 50 9.69 0.59 -10.96
N ILE A 51 9.07 -0.54 -10.63
CA ILE A 51 7.99 -0.62 -9.65
C ILE A 51 8.46 -1.49 -8.50
N ARG A 52 8.44 -0.94 -7.29
CA ARG A 52 8.80 -1.67 -6.07
C ARG A 52 7.63 -1.70 -5.10
N ILE A 53 7.34 -2.88 -4.56
CA ILE A 53 6.35 -3.08 -3.50
C ILE A 53 6.99 -3.87 -2.38
N VAL A 54 6.90 -3.34 -1.17
CA VAL A 54 7.30 -4.03 0.06
C VAL A 54 6.12 -3.95 1.02
N LYS A 55 5.71 -5.08 1.60
CA LYS A 55 4.57 -5.13 2.50
C LYS A 55 4.65 -6.32 3.44
N ALA A 56 4.04 -6.19 4.61
CA ALA A 56 3.96 -7.26 5.60
C ALA A 56 2.61 -7.24 6.35
N PRO A 57 2.08 -8.41 6.77
CA PRO A 57 0.82 -8.52 7.50
C PRO A 57 1.01 -8.40 9.03
N HIS A 58 1.84 -7.47 9.47
CA HIS A 58 2.06 -7.19 10.89
C HIS A 58 2.33 -5.69 11.10
N PRO A 59 2.35 -5.18 12.35
CA PRO A 59 2.37 -3.75 12.59
C PRO A 59 3.69 -3.09 12.16
N ALA A 60 3.61 -1.92 11.51
CA ALA A 60 4.79 -1.20 11.02
C ALA A 60 5.74 -0.77 12.15
N TYR A 61 5.23 -0.31 13.30
CA TYR A 61 6.06 0.15 14.42
C TYR A 61 6.98 -0.92 15.04
N ARG A 62 6.76 -2.22 14.74
CA ARG A 62 7.59 -3.33 15.21
C ARG A 62 8.39 -4.00 14.10
N ASP A 63 8.36 -3.45 12.90
CA ASP A 63 8.96 -4.10 11.74
C ASP A 63 10.22 -3.36 11.28
N ALA A 64 11.36 -4.06 11.38
CA ALA A 64 12.64 -3.58 10.87
C ALA A 64 12.58 -3.37 9.34
N LEU A 65 11.88 -4.24 8.61
CA LEU A 65 11.76 -4.13 7.15
C LEU A 65 11.00 -2.87 6.75
N PHE A 66 9.99 -2.45 7.52
CA PHE A 66 9.30 -1.18 7.31
C PHE A 66 10.28 -0.02 7.44
N SER A 67 11.01 0.00 8.56
CA SER A 67 11.96 1.08 8.88
C SER A 67 13.03 1.17 7.80
N GLU A 68 13.71 0.06 7.49
CA GLU A 68 14.72 -0.05 6.44
C GLU A 68 14.19 0.38 5.06
N THR A 69 12.96 -0.01 4.72
CA THR A 69 12.32 0.38 3.47
C THR A 69 12.11 1.89 3.42
N VAL A 70 11.60 2.50 4.49
CA VAL A 70 11.45 3.96 4.61
C VAL A 70 12.82 4.67 4.54
N GLU A 71 13.88 4.06 5.09
CA GLU A 71 15.22 4.65 5.06
C GLU A 71 15.83 4.77 3.67
N GLN A 72 15.54 3.79 2.82
CA GLN A 72 16.08 3.71 1.47
C GLN A 72 15.14 4.30 0.42
N LEU A 73 13.93 4.72 0.82
CA LEU A 73 12.89 5.14 -0.11
C LEU A 73 13.18 6.51 -0.71
N ARG A 74 13.52 6.50 -2.01
CA ARG A 74 13.66 7.71 -2.82
C ARG A 74 12.98 7.48 -4.15
N SER A 75 11.86 8.17 -4.37
CA SER A 75 11.05 7.96 -5.57
C SER A 75 10.17 9.18 -5.86
N PRO A 76 9.87 9.49 -7.13
CA PRO A 76 8.94 10.56 -7.48
C PRO A 76 7.49 10.17 -7.22
N LEU A 77 7.18 8.88 -7.06
CA LEU A 77 5.84 8.37 -6.80
C LEU A 77 5.90 7.36 -5.66
N VAL A 78 5.21 7.66 -4.56
CA VAL A 78 5.15 6.80 -3.37
C VAL A 78 3.73 6.70 -2.87
N ILE A 79 3.35 5.50 -2.44
CA ILE A 79 2.17 5.25 -1.62
C ILE A 79 2.54 4.39 -0.41
N VAL A 80 2.06 4.77 0.77
CA VAL A 80 2.21 4.02 2.03
C VAL A 80 0.83 3.75 2.59
N HIS A 81 0.60 2.52 3.04
CA HIS A 81 -0.66 2.09 3.62
C HIS A 81 -0.41 1.41 4.96
N LEU A 82 -1.23 1.76 5.96
CA LEU A 82 -1.33 1.07 7.23
C LEU A 82 -2.71 0.43 7.32
N ARG A 83 -2.75 -0.89 7.47
CA ARG A 83 -3.96 -1.69 7.43
C ARG A 83 -4.59 -1.80 8.81
N ASP A 84 -5.91 -1.69 8.81
CA ASP A 84 -6.80 -1.95 9.94
C ASP A 84 -7.98 -2.75 9.35
N ALA A 85 -7.89 -4.08 9.50
CA ALA A 85 -8.60 -5.05 8.69
C ALA A 85 -10.09 -5.06 9.03
N LYS A 86 -10.92 -4.77 8.03
CA LYS A 86 -12.38 -4.97 8.11
C LYS A 86 -12.86 -6.22 7.37
N TYR A 87 -12.19 -6.59 6.28
CA TYR A 87 -12.44 -7.79 5.48
C TYR A 87 -11.14 -8.51 5.15
N GLY A 88 -11.24 -9.84 5.03
CA GLY A 88 -10.13 -10.76 4.74
C GLY A 88 -9.18 -10.93 5.92
N ASP A 89 -8.60 -12.12 6.07
CA ASP A 89 -7.67 -12.41 7.14
C ASP A 89 -6.41 -11.53 7.10
N ILE A 90 -5.67 -11.52 8.22
CA ILE A 90 -4.35 -10.90 8.30
C ILE A 90 -3.35 -11.75 7.49
N SER A 91 -3.13 -11.37 6.23
CA SER A 91 -2.26 -12.07 5.29
C SER A 91 -1.61 -11.09 4.32
N ILE A 92 -0.45 -11.47 3.76
CA ILE A 92 0.26 -10.61 2.79
C ILE A 92 -0.57 -10.37 1.51
N GLN A 93 -1.41 -11.33 1.13
CA GLN A 93 -2.31 -11.22 -0.02
C GLN A 93 -3.37 -10.15 0.21
N ASN A 94 -3.83 -9.96 1.45
CA ASN A 94 -4.83 -8.96 1.82
C ASN A 94 -4.23 -7.59 2.20
N THR A 95 -2.90 -7.49 2.23
CA THR A 95 -2.20 -6.25 2.59
C THR A 95 -1.98 -5.37 1.36
N HIS A 96 -2.37 -4.11 1.46
CA HIS A 96 -2.11 -3.09 0.45
C HIS A 96 -0.62 -2.67 0.45
N PRO A 97 -0.09 -2.09 -0.63
CA PRO A 97 -0.78 -1.86 -1.90
C PRO A 97 -0.90 -3.13 -2.76
N PHE A 98 -1.87 -3.09 -3.67
CA PHE A 98 -2.04 -4.07 -4.74
C PHE A 98 -1.32 -3.64 -6.01
N TYR A 99 -0.96 -4.63 -6.83
CA TYR A 99 -0.30 -4.41 -8.11
C TYR A 99 -0.93 -5.23 -9.22
N SER A 100 -1.30 -4.55 -10.29
CA SER A 100 -1.84 -5.14 -11.51
C SER A 100 -1.42 -4.29 -12.71
N LYS A 101 -0.84 -4.92 -13.73
CA LYS A 101 -0.54 -4.31 -15.04
C LYS A 101 0.14 -2.93 -14.99
N GLY A 102 1.14 -2.75 -14.11
CA GLY A 102 1.88 -1.49 -13.99
C GLY A 102 1.23 -0.43 -13.09
N TRP A 103 0.10 -0.75 -12.46
CA TRP A 103 -0.61 0.12 -11.54
C TRP A 103 -0.41 -0.34 -10.10
N ILE A 104 -0.24 0.63 -9.19
CA ILE A 104 -0.25 0.42 -7.75
C ILE A 104 -1.54 1.02 -7.19
N PHE A 105 -2.23 0.27 -6.33
CA PHE A 105 -3.50 0.70 -5.75
C PHE A 105 -3.54 0.49 -4.23
N ALA A 106 -4.05 1.49 -3.52
CA ALA A 106 -4.39 1.37 -2.11
C ALA A 106 -5.75 2.01 -1.82
N HIS A 107 -6.53 1.37 -0.95
CA HIS A 107 -7.87 1.82 -0.58
C HIS A 107 -7.98 2.00 0.93
N ASN A 108 -8.63 3.08 1.35
CA ASN A 108 -8.98 3.34 2.73
C ASN A 108 -10.48 3.45 2.87
N GLY A 109 -11.11 2.37 3.31
CA GLY A 109 -12.55 2.28 3.41
C GLY A 109 -12.98 0.83 3.45
N ALA A 110 -14.28 0.63 3.26
CA ALA A 110 -14.88 -0.67 3.09
C ALA A 110 -16.02 -0.53 2.10
N MET A 111 -16.09 -1.43 1.15
CA MET A 111 -17.14 -1.49 0.16
C MET A 111 -18.03 -2.69 0.43
N GLU A 112 -19.31 -2.41 0.59
CA GLU A 112 -20.32 -3.45 0.75
C GLU A 112 -20.59 -4.12 -0.61
N ARG A 113 -21.15 -5.34 -0.57
CA ARG A 113 -21.56 -6.08 -1.76
C ARG A 113 -20.44 -6.38 -2.78
N TYR A 114 -19.17 -6.33 -2.35
CA TYR A 114 -18.01 -6.61 -3.21
C TYR A 114 -18.01 -8.03 -3.83
N LYS A 115 -18.73 -8.99 -3.24
CA LYS A 115 -18.90 -10.34 -3.80
C LYS A 115 -19.75 -10.34 -5.09
N GLU A 116 -20.63 -9.37 -5.26
CA GLU A 116 -21.42 -9.24 -6.50
C GLU A 116 -20.52 -8.83 -7.67
N ILE A 117 -19.43 -8.11 -7.41
CA ILE A 117 -18.44 -7.71 -8.42
C ILE A 117 -17.66 -8.93 -8.93
N GLU A 118 -17.43 -9.93 -8.09
CA GLU A 118 -16.77 -11.17 -8.54
C GLU A 118 -17.56 -11.86 -9.66
N ALA A 119 -18.91 -11.81 -9.60
CA ALA A 119 -19.76 -12.39 -10.63
C ALA A 119 -19.63 -11.65 -11.98
N GLU A 120 -19.35 -10.35 -11.95
CA GLU A 120 -19.14 -9.50 -13.13
C GLU A 120 -17.70 -9.61 -13.70
N LEU A 121 -16.81 -10.34 -13.01
CA LEU A 121 -15.40 -10.49 -13.38
C LEU A 121 -15.03 -11.97 -13.68
N PRO A 122 -15.70 -12.62 -14.64
CA PRO A 122 -15.43 -14.03 -14.93
C PRO A 122 -14.00 -14.24 -15.41
N GLY A 123 -13.32 -15.23 -14.82
CA GLY A 123 -11.96 -15.63 -15.19
C GLY A 123 -10.84 -14.83 -14.50
N VAL A 124 -11.17 -13.81 -13.70
CA VAL A 124 -10.19 -13.14 -12.83
C VAL A 124 -9.82 -14.05 -11.66
N LYS A 125 -8.51 -14.19 -11.40
CA LYS A 125 -8.00 -14.93 -10.25
C LYS A 125 -7.54 -13.94 -9.17
N PHE A 126 -8.38 -13.72 -8.19
CA PHE A 126 -8.03 -12.98 -6.97
C PHE A 126 -7.05 -13.78 -6.11
N LYS A 127 -6.08 -13.10 -5.51
CA LYS A 127 -5.06 -13.70 -4.62
C LYS A 127 -5.46 -13.61 -3.16
N GLY A 128 -6.23 -12.59 -2.80
CA GLY A 128 -6.77 -12.35 -1.47
C GLY A 128 -8.30 -12.40 -1.45
N GLU A 129 -8.85 -11.80 -0.41
CA GLU A 129 -10.27 -11.89 -0.03
C GLU A 129 -10.89 -10.51 0.23
N THR A 130 -10.06 -9.46 0.22
CA THR A 130 -10.50 -8.09 0.50
C THR A 130 -11.40 -7.57 -0.61
N ASP A 131 -12.39 -6.76 -0.21
CA ASP A 131 -13.17 -5.91 -1.10
C ASP A 131 -12.27 -5.08 -2.03
N SER A 132 -11.20 -4.49 -1.50
CA SER A 132 -10.26 -3.69 -2.28
C SER A 132 -9.66 -4.38 -3.50
N GLU A 133 -9.38 -5.69 -3.42
CA GLU A 133 -8.83 -6.45 -4.56
C GLU A 133 -9.88 -6.67 -5.65
N ARG A 134 -11.18 -6.75 -5.30
CA ARG A 134 -12.27 -6.97 -6.28
C ARG A 134 -12.47 -5.76 -7.18
N TYR A 135 -12.18 -4.57 -6.66
CA TYR A 135 -12.19 -3.33 -7.44
C TYR A 135 -10.87 -3.07 -8.17
N PHE A 136 -9.82 -3.86 -7.88
CA PHE A 136 -8.51 -3.73 -8.53
C PHE A 136 -7.95 -5.11 -8.97
N PRO A 137 -8.59 -5.76 -9.97
CA PRO A 137 -8.18 -7.06 -10.49
C PRO A 137 -6.90 -7.06 -11.36
#